data_AF-A0ABC8SKG2-F1
#
_entry.id   AF-A0ABC8SKG2-F1
#
_cell.length_a   1.000
_cell.length_b   1.000
_cell.length_c   1.000
_cell.angle_alpha   90.00
_cell.angle_beta   90.00
_cell.angle_gamma   90.00
#
_symmetry.space_group_name_H-M   'P 1'
#
loop_
_entity.id
_entity.type
_entity.pdbx_description
1 polymer ?
#
loop_
_entity_poly.entity_id
_entity_poly.type
_entity_poly.pdbx_seq_one_letter_code
_entity_poly.pdbx_strand_id
1 'polypeptide(L)'
;MNAKKKPRSSWTWNNLQFGTNLLEKEELGRRSLLYSLLMLVMNQFVPGLDKSKGMYFLFIKSEAKTLGGLLARPVLTSYYKSSYSRQRPYDPYTNYTSPNETILCSDSYQSMYSQILCGLCVKAAKFF
;
A
#
# COMPACT_ATOMS: atom_id res chain seq x y z
N MET A 1 -24.08 37.49 -40.23
CA MET A 1 -24.06 37.13 -38.79
C MET A 1 -23.18 35.90 -38.62
N ASN A 2 -21.91 36.08 -38.23
CA ASN A 2 -20.97 34.97 -38.01
C ASN A 2 -21.00 34.55 -36.53
N ALA A 3 -21.49 33.34 -36.27
CA ALA A 3 -21.46 32.74 -34.95
C ALA A 3 -20.00 32.39 -34.59
N LYS A 4 -19.43 33.14 -33.64
CA LYS A 4 -18.11 32.86 -33.06
C LYS A 4 -18.16 31.49 -32.37
N LYS A 5 -17.53 30.47 -32.98
CA LYS A 5 -17.23 29.19 -32.34
C LYS A 5 -16.29 29.48 -31.15
N LYS A 6 -16.82 29.35 -29.92
CA LYS A 6 -16.02 29.40 -28.69
C LYS A 6 -14.97 28.27 -28.72
N PRO A 7 -13.69 28.55 -28.43
CA PRO A 7 -12.69 27.50 -28.37
C PRO A 7 -13.01 26.58 -27.19
N ARG A 8 -13.08 25.28 -27.48
CA ARG A 8 -13.29 24.23 -26.50
C ARG A 8 -12.06 24.21 -25.59
N SER A 9 -12.22 24.79 -24.40
CA SER A 9 -11.15 24.96 -23.42
C SER A 9 -10.48 23.63 -23.12
N SER A 10 -9.16 23.72 -22.93
CA SER A 10 -8.22 22.69 -22.58
C SER A 10 -8.58 22.01 -21.25
N TRP A 11 -9.50 21.06 -21.28
CA TRP A 11 -9.53 19.98 -20.30
C TRP A 11 -8.43 19.00 -20.69
N THR A 12 -7.19 19.35 -20.34
CA THR A 12 -6.06 18.44 -20.54
C THR A 12 -6.27 17.22 -19.66
N TRP A 13 -5.96 16.03 -20.18
CA TRP A 13 -5.96 14.77 -19.44
C TRP A 13 -5.27 14.87 -18.07
N ASN A 14 -4.30 15.77 -17.96
CA ASN A 14 -3.61 16.14 -16.71
C ASN A 14 -4.58 16.52 -15.58
N ASN A 15 -5.68 17.22 -15.85
CA ASN A 15 -6.66 17.60 -14.81
C ASN A 15 -7.49 16.40 -14.33
N LEU A 16 -7.80 15.45 -15.22
CA LEU A 16 -8.47 14.20 -14.84
C LEU A 16 -7.53 13.32 -14.01
N GLN A 17 -6.28 13.20 -14.44
CA GLN A 17 -5.24 12.44 -13.74
C GLN A 17 -4.93 13.04 -12.36
N PHE A 18 -4.92 14.38 -12.26
CA PHE A 18 -4.75 15.08 -10.98
C PHE A 18 -5.94 14.86 -10.04
N GLY A 19 -7.17 14.90 -10.57
CA GLY A 19 -8.39 14.57 -9.81
C GLY A 19 -8.42 13.13 -9.30
N THR A 20 -8.02 12.15 -10.13
CA THR A 20 -7.93 10.74 -9.70
C THR A 20 -6.85 10.53 -8.65
N ASN A 21 -5.73 11.25 -8.71
CA ASN A 21 -4.66 11.17 -7.71
C ASN A 21 -5.08 11.73 -6.35
N LEU A 22 -5.95 12.76 -6.31
CA LEU A 22 -6.50 13.31 -5.07
C LEU A 22 -7.52 12.36 -4.44
N LEU A 23 -8.44 11.82 -5.24
CA LEU A 23 -9.39 10.79 -4.79
C LEU A 23 -8.68 9.53 -4.29
N GLU A 24 -7.60 9.12 -4.96
CA GLU A 24 -6.78 7.98 -4.51
C GLU A 24 -6.15 8.24 -3.13
N LYS A 25 -5.62 9.45 -2.88
CA LYS A 25 -5.03 9.80 -1.58
C LYS A 25 -6.06 9.79 -0.46
N GLU A 26 -7.24 10.35 -0.68
CA GLU A 26 -8.32 10.38 0.31
C GLU A 26 -8.79 8.96 0.67
N GLU A 27 -9.02 8.12 -0.35
CA GLU A 27 -9.41 6.72 -0.13
C GLU A 27 -8.31 5.90 0.55
N LEU A 28 -7.04 6.15 0.24
CA LEU A 28 -5.91 5.53 0.94
C LEU A 28 -5.84 5.97 2.41
N GLY A 29 -6.10 7.26 2.69
CA GLY A 29 -6.21 7.78 4.06
C GLY A 29 -7.31 7.08 4.85
N ARG A 30 -8.51 6.97 4.27
CA ARG A 30 -9.65 6.27 4.89
C ARG A 30 -9.34 4.80 5.18
N ARG A 31 -8.66 4.11 4.27
CA ARG A 31 -8.21 2.72 4.47
C ARG A 31 -7.16 2.60 5.56
N SER A 32 -6.22 3.54 5.64
CA SER A 32 -5.20 3.55 6.70
C SER A 32 -5.84 3.61 8.08
N LEU A 33 -6.86 4.45 8.26
CA LEU A 33 -7.60 4.55 9.52
C LEU A 33 -8.30 3.24 9.91
N LEU A 34 -8.89 2.54 8.94
CA LEU A 34 -9.51 1.23 9.18
C LEU A 34 -8.48 0.19 9.66
N TYR A 35 -7.29 0.15 9.06
CA TYR A 35 -6.23 -0.76 9.50
C TYR A 35 -5.72 -0.44 10.91
N SER A 36 -5.60 0.84 11.26
CA SER A 36 -5.26 1.24 12.63
C SER A 36 -6.31 0.81 13.64
N LEU A 37 -7.60 0.97 13.30
CA LEU A 37 -8.69 0.55 14.18
C LEU A 37 -8.71 -0.97 14.41
N LEU A 38 -8.45 -1.75 13.36
CA LEU A 38 -8.41 -3.21 13.45
C LEU A 38 -7.41 -3.67 14.52
N MET A 39 -6.20 -3.12 14.52
CA MET A 39 -5.17 -3.50 15.50
C MET A 39 -5.55 -3.11 16.94
N LEU A 40 -6.18 -1.95 17.12
CA LEU A 40 -6.65 -1.50 18.43
C LEU A 40 -7.74 -2.43 19.00
N VAL A 41 -8.67 -2.91 18.16
CA VAL A 41 -9.69 -3.88 18.57
C VAL A 41 -9.04 -5.21 18.92
N MET A 42 -8.11 -5.70 18.11
CA MET A 42 -7.41 -6.97 18.37
C MET A 42 -6.64 -6.95 19.69
N ASN A 43 -6.03 -5.82 20.06
CA ASN A 43 -5.29 -5.67 21.31
C ASN A 43 -6.17 -5.81 22.57
N GLN A 44 -7.49 -5.57 22.47
CA GLN A 44 -8.41 -5.79 23.59
C GLN A 44 -8.58 -7.28 23.91
N PHE A 45 -8.46 -8.15 22.91
CA PHE A 45 -8.64 -9.60 23.05
C PHE A 45 -7.31 -10.35 23.19
N VAL A 46 -6.24 -9.83 22.58
CA VAL A 46 -4.90 -10.44 22.58
C VAL A 46 -3.89 -9.38 23.03
N PRO A 47 -3.58 -9.29 24.33
CA PRO A 47 -2.66 -8.29 24.84
C PRO A 47 -1.21 -8.59 24.44
N GLY A 48 -0.39 -7.54 24.30
CA GLY A 48 1.05 -7.66 24.05
C GLY A 48 1.45 -7.74 22.58
N LEU A 49 0.51 -7.52 21.65
CA LEU A 49 0.81 -7.46 20.22
C LEU A 49 1.77 -6.31 19.87
N ASP A 50 1.71 -5.20 20.62
CA ASP A 50 2.59 -4.02 20.52
C ASP A 50 4.08 -4.33 20.78
N LYS A 51 4.36 -5.38 21.54
CA LYS A 51 5.74 -5.80 21.91
C LYS A 51 6.33 -6.83 20.95
N SER A 52 5.54 -7.27 19.99
CA SER A 52 5.91 -8.36 19.08
C SER A 52 5.92 -7.86 17.63
N LYS A 53 6.70 -8.54 16.79
CA LYS A 53 6.64 -8.31 15.35
C LYS A 53 5.70 -9.31 14.71
N GLY A 54 4.81 -8.84 13.84
CA GLY A 54 3.92 -9.69 13.07
C GLY A 54 4.60 -10.25 11.83
N MET A 55 4.51 -11.56 11.62
CA MET A 55 4.92 -12.18 10.37
C MET A 55 3.72 -12.26 9.44
N TYR A 56 3.70 -11.38 8.43
CA TYR A 56 2.67 -11.35 7.39
C TYR A 56 3.30 -11.62 6.03
N PHE A 57 2.67 -12.51 5.26
CA PHE A 57 3.05 -12.77 3.87
C PHE A 57 2.26 -11.84 2.94
N LEU A 58 2.89 -10.74 2.55
CA LEU A 58 2.26 -9.67 1.78
C LEU A 58 2.85 -9.66 0.37
N PHE A 59 2.00 -9.62 -0.65
CA PHE A 59 2.43 -9.73 -2.04
C PHE A 59 1.84 -8.61 -2.89
N ILE A 60 2.68 -8.02 -3.74
CA ILE A 60 2.19 -7.26 -4.88
C ILE A 60 1.81 -8.18 -6.04
N LYS A 61 0.97 -7.67 -6.94
CA LYS A 61 0.58 -8.33 -8.18
C LYS A 61 0.88 -7.42 -9.37
N SER A 62 0.80 -7.99 -10.56
CA SER A 62 1.01 -7.25 -11.81
C SER A 62 0.03 -6.08 -11.95
N GLU A 63 0.51 -5.02 -12.58
CA GLU A 63 -0.28 -3.83 -12.92
C GLU A 63 -0.38 -3.73 -14.44
N ALA A 64 -1.54 -3.29 -14.93
CA ALA A 64 -1.77 -3.07 -16.35
C ALA A 64 -2.25 -1.63 -16.58
N LYS A 65 -1.84 -1.03 -17.69
CA LYS A 65 -2.43 0.23 -18.14
C LYS A 65 -3.62 -0.06 -19.03
N THR A 66 -4.75 0.55 -18.73
CA THR A 66 -5.92 0.54 -19.60
C THR A 66 -5.66 1.38 -20.84
N LEU A 67 -6.46 1.19 -21.90
CA LEU A 67 -6.38 1.99 -23.14
C LEU A 67 -6.56 3.50 -22.88
N GLY A 68 -7.25 3.87 -21.80
CA GLY A 68 -7.41 5.26 -21.34
C GLY A 68 -6.23 5.80 -20.52
N GLY A 69 -5.11 5.08 -20.42
CA GLY A 69 -3.94 5.49 -19.66
C GLY A 69 -4.04 5.37 -18.14
N LEU A 70 -5.18 4.88 -17.62
CA LEU A 70 -5.37 4.63 -16.19
C LEU A 70 -4.67 3.32 -15.78
N LEU A 71 -3.98 3.35 -14.64
CA LEU A 71 -3.36 2.17 -14.04
C LEU A 71 -4.44 1.31 -13.36
N ALA A 72 -4.66 0.11 -13.90
CA ALA A 72 -5.42 -0.94 -13.27
C ALA A 72 -4.48 -1.83 -12.44
N ARG A 73 -4.66 -1.79 -11.12
CA ARG A 73 -3.88 -2.59 -10.17
C ARG A 73 -4.76 -3.07 -9.02
N PRO A 74 -4.44 -4.22 -8.41
CA PRO A 74 -5.14 -4.65 -7.21
C PRO A 74 -4.98 -3.64 -6.07
N VAL A 75 -6.02 -3.54 -5.25
CA VAL A 75 -6.12 -2.55 -4.17
C VAL A 75 -4.92 -2.60 -3.21
N LEU A 76 -4.48 -3.80 -2.84
CA LEU A 76 -3.33 -4.01 -1.94
C LEU A 76 -2.01 -3.61 -2.61
N THR A 77 -1.86 -3.86 -3.91
CA THR A 77 -0.67 -3.44 -4.65
C THR A 77 -0.57 -1.91 -4.72
N SER A 78 -1.71 -1.24 -4.94
CA SER A 78 -1.81 0.23 -4.86
C SER A 78 -1.36 0.74 -3.50
N TYR A 79 -1.82 0.09 -2.44
CA TYR A 79 -1.51 0.45 -1.06
C TYR A 79 -0.02 0.25 -0.72
N TYR A 80 0.56 -0.92 -1.00
CA TYR A 80 1.97 -1.18 -0.69
C TYR A 80 2.93 -0.27 -1.46
N LYS A 81 2.56 0.14 -2.68
CA LYS A 81 3.36 1.09 -3.47
C LYS A 81 3.17 2.56 -3.08
N SER A 82 2.12 2.89 -2.33
CA SER A 82 1.84 4.26 -1.91
C SER A 82 2.82 4.77 -0.84
N SER A 83 2.92 6.09 -0.71
CA SER A 83 3.69 6.73 0.37
C SER A 83 3.17 6.35 1.75
N TYR A 84 1.86 6.11 1.89
CA TYR A 84 1.24 5.63 3.13
C TYR A 84 1.82 4.30 3.60
N SER A 85 2.35 3.46 2.71
CA SER A 85 3.00 2.21 3.11
C SER A 85 4.51 2.32 3.23
N ARG A 86 5.16 3.06 2.32
CA ARG A 86 6.62 3.17 2.28
C ARG A 86 7.19 4.09 3.35
N GLN A 87 6.46 5.15 3.70
CA GLN A 87 6.88 6.20 4.65
C GLN A 87 5.98 6.21 5.88
N ARG A 88 5.56 5.03 6.36
CA ARG A 88 4.75 4.94 7.56
C ARG A 88 5.49 5.54 8.75
N PRO A 89 4.84 6.35 9.59
CA PRO A 89 5.37 6.64 10.91
C PRO A 89 5.50 5.33 11.70
N TYR A 90 6.42 5.32 12.66
CA TYR A 90 6.58 4.16 13.54
C TYR A 90 5.28 3.92 14.32
N ASP A 91 4.73 2.72 14.18
CA ASP A 91 3.56 2.26 14.93
C ASP A 91 3.87 0.85 15.48
N PRO A 92 3.77 0.65 16.82
CA PRO A 92 4.06 -0.63 17.46
C PRO A 92 3.27 -1.81 16.87
N TYR A 93 2.04 -1.56 16.39
CA TYR A 93 1.14 -2.61 15.91
C TYR A 93 1.37 -2.99 14.45
N THR A 94 2.06 -2.17 13.68
CA THR A 94 2.39 -2.43 12.27
C THR A 94 3.87 -2.76 12.07
N ASN A 95 4.52 -3.26 13.12
CA ASN A 95 5.90 -3.70 13.10
C ASN A 95 6.01 -5.12 12.49
N TYR A 96 6.31 -5.17 11.19
CA TYR A 96 6.42 -6.44 10.47
C TYR A 96 7.83 -7.03 10.49
N THR A 97 7.93 -8.34 10.31
CA THR A 97 9.21 -9.02 10.10
C THR A 97 9.77 -8.79 8.70
N SER A 98 8.88 -8.59 7.72
CA SER A 98 9.20 -8.47 6.30
C SER A 98 9.53 -7.01 5.94
N PRO A 99 10.73 -6.71 5.39
CA PRO A 99 11.06 -5.40 4.85
C PRO A 99 10.15 -5.01 3.68
N ASN A 100 9.95 -3.70 3.46
CA ASN A 100 9.12 -3.20 2.37
C ASN A 100 9.59 -3.69 0.99
N GLU A 101 10.90 -3.85 0.80
CA GLU A 101 11.53 -4.31 -0.43
C GLU A 101 11.11 -5.74 -0.77
N THR A 102 11.00 -6.61 0.25
CA THR A 102 10.56 -7.99 0.07
C THR A 102 9.10 -8.08 -0.35
N ILE A 103 8.26 -7.19 0.15
CA ILE A 103 6.83 -7.08 -0.20
C ILE A 103 6.65 -6.52 -1.62
N LEU A 104 7.51 -5.57 -2.00
CA LEU A 104 7.47 -4.87 -3.28
C LEU A 104 8.20 -5.61 -4.41
N CYS A 105 8.80 -6.76 -4.13
CA CYS A 105 9.41 -7.61 -5.14
C CYS A 105 8.35 -8.12 -6.13
N SER A 106 8.60 -7.95 -7.43
CA SER A 106 7.68 -8.36 -8.49
C SER A 106 7.65 -9.87 -8.71
N ASP A 107 8.74 -10.57 -8.38
CA ASP A 107 8.82 -12.03 -8.41
C ASP A 107 8.24 -12.57 -7.10
N SER A 108 7.11 -13.27 -7.20
CA SER A 108 6.44 -13.83 -6.03
C SER A 108 7.25 -14.90 -5.32
N TYR A 109 8.11 -15.63 -6.03
CA TYR A 109 8.95 -16.66 -5.41
C TYR A 109 10.05 -16.02 -4.56
N GLN A 110 10.79 -15.06 -5.12
CA GLN A 110 11.80 -14.30 -4.38
C GLN A 110 11.18 -13.51 -3.22
N SER A 111 10.02 -12.90 -3.45
CA SER A 111 9.26 -12.21 -2.40
C SER A 111 8.90 -13.16 -1.26
N MET A 112 8.33 -14.33 -1.57
CA MET A 112 7.96 -15.31 -0.54
C MET A 112 9.19 -15.82 0.22
N TYR A 113 10.24 -16.21 -0.51
CA TYR A 113 11.45 -16.77 0.07
C TYR A 113 12.11 -15.78 1.04
N SER A 114 12.29 -14.53 0.62
CA SER A 114 12.87 -13.49 1.47
C SER A 114 12.02 -13.16 2.70
N GLN A 115 10.69 -13.11 2.56
CA GLN A 115 9.78 -12.88 3.71
C GLN A 115 9.85 -14.01 4.74
N ILE A 116 9.88 -15.28 4.29
CA ILE A 116 10.05 -16.44 5.18
C ILE A 116 11.40 -16.37 5.89
N LEU A 117 12.48 -16.11 5.14
CA LEU A 117 13.82 -16.00 5.70
C LEU A 117 13.90 -14.90 6.76
N CYS A 118 13.37 -13.71 6.49
CA CYS A 118 13.30 -12.61 7.45
C CYS A 118 12.51 -13.00 8.71
N GLY A 119 11.37 -13.68 8.55
CA GLY A 119 10.57 -14.17 9.68
C GLY A 119 11.33 -15.15 10.57
N LEU A 120 12.03 -16.11 9.97
CA LEU A 120 12.84 -17.10 10.68
C LEU A 120 14.04 -16.46 11.39
N CYS A 121 14.73 -15.51 10.76
CA CYS A 121 15.85 -14.80 11.35
C CYS A 121 15.44 -14.00 12.60
N VAL A 122 14.29 -13.31 12.56
CA VAL A 122 13.78 -12.56 13.73
C VAL A 122 13.44 -13.49 14.89
N LYS A 123 12.96 -14.70 14.61
CA LYS A 123 12.72 -15.71 15.63
C LYS A 123 14.03 -16.24 16.22
N ALA A 124 15.02 -16.54 15.38
CA ALA A 124 16.33 -17.04 15.83
C ALA A 124 17.09 -16.00 16.66
N ALA A 125 17.03 -14.72 16.30
CA ALA A 125 17.69 -13.64 17.02
C ALA A 125 17.11 -13.36 18.43
N LYS A 126 15.95 -13.94 18.78
CA LYS A 126 15.39 -13.87 20.14
C LYS A 126 15.94 -14.94 21.10
N PHE A 127 16.74 -15.90 20.61
CA PHE A 127 17.30 -16.98 21.41
C PHE A 127 18.81 -16.81 21.74
N PHE A 128 19.41 -15.71 21.29
CA PHE A 128 20.76 -15.25 21.65
C PHE A 128 20.65 -13.91 22.38
#